data_AF-A0A914PKF4-F1
#
_entry.id   AF-A0A914PKF4-F1
#
_cell.length_a   1.000
_cell.length_b   1.000
_cell.length_c   1.000
_cell.angle_alpha   90.00
_cell.angle_beta   90.00
_cell.angle_gamma   90.00
#
_symmetry.space_group_name_H-M   'P 1'
#
loop_
_entity.id
_entity.type
_entity.pdbx_description
1 polymer ?
#
loop_
_entity_poly.entity_id
_entity_poly.type
_entity_poly.pdbx_seq_one_letter_code
_entity_poly.pdbx_strand_id
1 'polypeptide(L)'
;MKTIIVTGVAFVIFTSAVFAANQDGGCWRPTYGRGVGVPISICDDGLEEDAGLCYTPCDNGYYGVGPVCWHSCPEGFTDYGVGCSKPASYVRGWGHITEGGCEEDYPNGCEKCLLLWYPKCGTGYYGFGCNVCTAYCPEGTVDTGASCTKQTYGRGVGSPLICAKGLEYDAGLCYNPCEGNYNGVGPVCWDSCPEGKFGCGALCLDSEGECVEEMFSIGQEVGLAVAEIAEDPYDAPAVLIETVAKLAPELVKPMCYVTF
;
A
#
# COMPACT_ATOMS: atom_id res chain seq x y z
N MET A 1 -28.23 51.41 67.11
CA MET A 1 -28.91 50.10 67.09
C MET A 1 -30.03 50.21 66.06
N LYS A 2 -30.01 49.63 64.85
CA LYS A 2 -29.48 48.34 64.38
C LYS A 2 -28.79 48.45 62.99
N THR A 3 -27.79 47.59 62.83
CA THR A 3 -27.01 47.08 61.68
C THR A 3 -27.92 46.55 60.54
N ILE A 4 -27.60 46.56 59.22
CA ILE A 4 -26.76 45.66 58.36
C ILE A 4 -26.84 46.25 56.91
N ILE A 5 -25.78 46.69 56.19
CA ILE A 5 -24.66 46.03 55.47
C ILE A 5 -25.01 45.41 54.09
N VAL A 6 -24.50 46.05 53.02
CA VAL A 6 -23.88 45.52 51.74
C VAL A 6 -24.82 44.72 50.80
N THR A 7 -24.92 44.88 49.47
CA THR A 7 -23.93 44.83 48.38
C THR A 7 -24.61 45.30 47.07
N GLY A 8 -23.90 45.90 46.12
CA GLY A 8 -24.49 46.23 44.81
C GLY A 8 -23.50 46.86 43.83
N VAL A 9 -22.38 46.17 43.57
CA VAL A 9 -21.39 46.50 42.55
C VAL A 9 -21.89 46.08 41.16
N ALA A 10 -21.41 46.78 40.13
CA ALA A 10 -21.38 46.41 38.72
C ALA A 10 -22.65 46.62 37.88
N PHE A 11 -22.93 47.89 37.58
CA PHE A 11 -23.55 48.28 36.30
C PHE A 11 -22.59 49.26 35.59
N VAL A 12 -21.43 48.76 35.16
CA VAL A 12 -20.49 49.51 34.33
C VAL A 12 -20.33 48.77 33.01
N ILE A 13 -21.13 49.22 32.03
CA ILE A 13 -20.71 49.49 30.66
C ILE A 13 -19.83 48.40 30.03
N PHE A 14 -20.48 47.33 29.57
CA PHE A 14 -19.97 46.48 28.49
C PHE A 14 -20.26 47.18 27.15
N THR A 15 -19.49 48.21 26.82
CA THR A 15 -19.43 48.73 25.44
C THR A 15 -17.98 48.85 25.01
N SER A 16 -17.69 48.26 23.85
CA SER A 16 -16.43 48.20 23.10
C SER A 16 -15.28 47.36 23.67
N ALA A 17 -15.44 46.03 23.66
CA ALA A 17 -14.31 45.09 23.55
C ALA A 17 -14.59 43.95 22.57
N VAL A 18 -15.43 44.20 21.55
CA VAL A 18 -15.56 43.32 20.39
C VAL A 18 -14.94 44.06 19.21
N PHE A 19 -13.93 43.45 18.61
CA PHE A 19 -13.11 43.91 17.47
C PHE A 19 -12.07 45.00 17.76
N ALA A 20 -11.08 44.66 18.57
CA ALA A 20 -9.71 44.99 18.22
C ALA A 20 -8.93 43.67 18.23
N ALA A 21 -9.08 42.87 17.16
CA ALA A 21 -8.03 41.92 16.83
C ALA A 21 -6.82 42.80 16.49
N ASN A 22 -5.82 42.83 17.37
CA ASN A 22 -4.55 43.47 17.09
C ASN A 22 -4.07 43.00 15.70
N GLN A 23 -3.81 43.95 14.80
CA GLN A 23 -3.10 43.69 13.55
C GLN A 23 -1.57 43.75 13.77
N ASP A 24 -1.11 43.31 14.93
CA ASP A 24 0.30 43.11 15.22
C ASP A 24 0.45 41.64 15.61
N GLY A 25 1.05 40.84 14.73
CA GLY A 25 1.14 39.39 14.86
C GLY A 25 0.38 38.66 13.75
N GLY A 26 0.91 37.52 13.34
CA GLY A 26 0.44 36.78 12.16
C GLY A 26 -0.98 36.22 12.22
N CYS A 27 -1.36 35.53 11.14
CA CYS A 27 -2.71 35.02 10.91
C CYS A 27 -2.72 33.58 10.38
N TRP A 28 -3.84 32.87 10.52
CA TRP A 28 -4.03 31.54 9.92
C TRP A 28 -4.28 31.65 8.43
N ARG A 29 -3.58 30.81 7.66
CA ARG A 29 -3.81 30.68 6.22
C ARG A 29 -5.24 30.23 5.95
N PRO A 30 -5.95 30.83 4.97
CA PRO A 30 -7.21 30.31 4.47
C PRO A 30 -7.04 28.87 4.01
N THR A 31 -7.93 27.99 4.50
CA THR A 31 -7.92 26.58 4.15
C THR A 31 -9.32 26.02 4.06
N TYR A 32 -9.44 24.90 3.37
CA TYR A 32 -10.59 24.01 3.48
C TYR A 32 -10.15 22.56 3.27
N GLY A 33 -10.95 21.63 3.78
CA GLY A 33 -10.71 20.21 3.59
C GLY A 33 -11.14 19.72 2.22
N ARG A 34 -10.37 18.82 1.62
CA ARG A 34 -10.68 18.16 0.33
C ARG A 34 -10.96 16.66 0.46
N GLY A 35 -11.21 16.21 1.69
CA GLY A 35 -11.41 14.81 2.08
C GLY A 35 -10.14 14.16 2.63
N VAL A 36 -10.28 13.02 3.31
CA VAL A 36 -9.16 12.28 3.94
C VAL A 36 -8.24 11.58 2.93
N GLY A 37 -8.66 11.52 1.66
CA GLY A 37 -7.96 10.83 0.59
C GLY A 37 -8.40 9.38 0.45
N VAL A 38 -8.10 8.79 -0.71
CA VAL A 38 -8.29 7.36 -0.99
C VAL A 38 -6.95 6.75 -1.43
N PRO A 39 -6.68 5.46 -1.20
CA PRO A 39 -5.44 4.84 -1.65
C PRO A 39 -5.27 4.89 -3.18
N ILE A 40 -4.01 4.94 -3.62
CA ILE A 40 -3.64 4.58 -4.99
C ILE A 40 -4.21 3.19 -5.31
N SER A 41 -4.86 3.06 -6.46
CA SER A 41 -5.72 1.89 -6.73
C SER A 41 -5.83 1.52 -8.20
N ILE A 42 -5.22 2.28 -9.10
CA ILE A 42 -5.37 2.07 -10.54
C ILE A 42 -4.00 1.95 -11.19
N CYS A 43 -3.91 1.14 -12.23
CA CYS A 43 -2.73 1.05 -13.09
C CYS A 43 -2.87 1.92 -14.33
N ASP A 44 -1.73 2.33 -14.90
CA ASP A 44 -1.72 2.94 -16.23
C ASP A 44 -2.40 2.04 -17.27
N ASP A 45 -2.94 2.65 -18.32
CA ASP A 45 -3.70 1.97 -19.36
C ASP A 45 -2.92 0.79 -19.96
N GLY A 46 -3.53 -0.39 -19.97
CA GLY A 46 -2.96 -1.62 -20.53
C GLY A 46 -2.08 -2.43 -19.58
N LEU A 47 -1.93 -2.00 -18.32
CA LEU A 47 -1.27 -2.78 -17.27
C LEU A 47 -2.29 -3.55 -16.41
N GLU A 48 -1.86 -4.67 -15.84
CA GLU A 48 -2.63 -5.43 -14.86
C GLU A 48 -2.13 -5.21 -13.43
N GLU A 49 -3.06 -5.15 -12.49
CA GLU A 49 -2.75 -5.03 -11.06
C GLU A 49 -2.51 -6.42 -10.46
N ASP A 50 -1.40 -6.55 -9.72
CA ASP A 50 -1.10 -7.73 -8.91
C ASP A 50 -0.37 -7.30 -7.64
N ALA A 51 -0.98 -7.62 -6.48
CA ALA A 51 -0.46 -7.34 -5.15
C ALA A 51 -0.01 -5.88 -4.93
N GLY A 52 -0.76 -4.91 -5.47
CA GLY A 52 -0.48 -3.49 -5.28
C GLY A 52 0.57 -2.89 -6.24
N LEU A 53 0.98 -3.64 -7.27
CA LEU A 53 1.85 -3.18 -8.34
C LEU A 53 1.22 -3.44 -9.71
N CYS A 54 1.65 -2.67 -10.69
CA CYS A 54 1.16 -2.69 -12.05
C CYS A 54 2.19 -3.33 -12.98
N TYR A 55 1.78 -4.38 -13.68
CA TYR A 55 2.63 -5.18 -14.55
C TYR A 55 2.12 -5.20 -15.98
N THR A 56 3.03 -5.47 -16.92
CA THR A 56 2.63 -5.82 -18.27
C THR A 56 1.88 -7.16 -18.24
N PRO A 57 0.72 -7.29 -18.92
CA PRO A 57 0.01 -8.55 -19.01
C PRO A 57 0.89 -9.65 -19.61
N CYS A 58 0.69 -10.88 -19.14
CA CYS A 58 1.42 -12.02 -19.68
C CYS A 58 0.93 -12.41 -21.09
N ASP A 59 1.85 -12.93 -21.90
CA ASP A 59 1.55 -13.59 -23.17
C ASP A 59 0.51 -14.70 -23.02
N ASN A 60 -0.21 -14.98 -24.11
CA ASN A 60 -1.22 -16.03 -24.15
C ASN A 60 -0.68 -17.38 -23.65
N GLY A 61 -1.42 -18.01 -22.74
CA GLY A 61 -1.03 -19.28 -22.12
C GLY A 61 -0.14 -19.14 -20.88
N TYR A 62 0.14 -17.92 -20.44
CA TYR A 62 0.80 -17.63 -19.17
C TYR A 62 -0.14 -16.83 -18.25
N TYR A 63 0.10 -16.93 -16.94
CA TYR A 63 -0.57 -16.12 -15.93
C TYR A 63 0.46 -15.45 -15.02
N GLY A 64 0.14 -14.23 -14.59
CA GLY A 64 1.02 -13.43 -13.74
C GLY A 64 0.98 -13.87 -12.27
N VAL A 65 2.15 -13.91 -11.63
CA VAL A 65 2.29 -13.84 -10.18
C VAL A 65 3.44 -12.90 -9.87
N GLY A 66 3.11 -11.67 -9.50
CA GLY A 66 4.00 -10.53 -9.34
C GLY A 66 4.84 -10.31 -10.59
N PRO A 67 6.19 -10.32 -10.50
CA PRO A 67 7.08 -10.02 -11.61
C PRO A 67 7.28 -11.18 -12.61
N VAL A 68 6.64 -12.33 -12.40
CA VAL A 68 6.88 -13.54 -13.19
C VAL A 68 5.60 -14.00 -13.87
N CYS A 69 5.71 -14.28 -15.17
CA CYS A 69 4.70 -15.01 -15.93
C CYS A 69 4.96 -16.51 -15.85
N TRP A 70 3.95 -17.27 -15.43
CA TRP A 70 4.02 -18.72 -15.24
C TRP A 70 3.14 -19.42 -16.27
N HIS A 71 3.66 -20.49 -16.88
CA HIS A 71 2.85 -21.33 -17.75
C HIS A 71 1.87 -22.18 -16.93
N SER A 72 0.66 -22.40 -17.45
CA SER A 72 -0.33 -23.27 -16.82
C SER A 72 0.09 -24.74 -16.86
N CYS A 73 -0.27 -25.50 -15.82
CA CYS A 73 -0.10 -26.96 -15.88
C CYS A 73 -1.08 -27.59 -16.87
N PRO A 74 -0.67 -28.63 -17.60
CA PRO A 74 -1.55 -29.39 -18.48
C PRO A 74 -2.66 -30.08 -17.69
N GLU A 75 -3.70 -30.48 -18.42
CA GLU A 75 -4.74 -31.33 -17.86
C GLU A 75 -4.15 -32.65 -17.31
N GLY A 76 -4.60 -33.04 -16.12
CA GLY A 76 -4.13 -34.25 -15.43
C GLY A 76 -2.83 -34.07 -14.63
N PHE A 77 -2.23 -32.89 -14.64
CA PHE A 77 -1.08 -32.56 -13.80
C PHE A 77 -1.51 -31.74 -12.58
N THR A 78 -0.84 -31.95 -11.45
CA THR A 78 -1.11 -31.18 -10.24
C THR A 78 -0.14 -30.00 -10.15
N ASP A 79 -0.68 -28.80 -10.15
CA ASP A 79 0.08 -27.56 -9.96
C ASP A 79 0.54 -27.43 -8.50
N TYR A 80 1.85 -27.28 -8.28
CA TYR A 80 2.43 -27.01 -6.95
C TYR A 80 3.22 -25.69 -6.89
N GLY A 81 2.96 -24.77 -7.83
CA GLY A 81 3.60 -23.46 -7.92
C GLY A 81 4.70 -23.45 -8.97
N VAL A 82 5.91 -23.88 -8.60
CA VAL A 82 7.10 -23.81 -9.49
C VAL A 82 7.12 -24.88 -10.58
N GLY A 83 6.26 -25.89 -10.48
CA GLY A 83 6.20 -27.00 -11.41
C GLY A 83 4.84 -27.69 -11.40
N CYS A 84 4.74 -28.71 -12.24
CA CYS A 84 3.56 -29.53 -12.44
C CYS A 84 3.91 -30.99 -12.11
N SER A 85 3.31 -31.54 -11.07
CA SER A 85 3.48 -32.94 -10.72
C SER A 85 2.78 -33.80 -11.77
N LYS A 86 3.49 -34.81 -12.27
CA LYS A 86 2.93 -35.78 -13.21
C LYS A 86 1.80 -36.57 -12.54
N PRO A 87 0.82 -37.07 -13.33
CA PRO A 87 -0.10 -38.08 -12.81
C PRO A 87 0.67 -39.32 -12.36
N ALA A 88 0.01 -40.15 -11.55
CA ALA A 88 0.64 -41.35 -10.99
C ALA A 88 1.28 -42.22 -12.08
N SER A 89 2.53 -42.61 -11.85
CA SER A 89 3.18 -43.65 -12.64
C SER A 89 2.59 -45.02 -12.28
N TYR A 90 2.71 -45.97 -13.19
CA TYR A 90 2.31 -47.35 -12.94
C TYR A 90 3.37 -48.32 -13.39
N VAL A 91 3.40 -49.49 -12.75
CA VAL A 91 4.29 -50.57 -13.11
C VAL A 91 3.64 -51.45 -14.17
N ARG A 92 4.44 -51.94 -15.11
CA ARG A 92 4.01 -52.80 -16.22
C ARG A 92 4.54 -54.24 -16.11
N GLY A 93 4.74 -54.69 -14.87
CA GLY A 93 5.16 -56.05 -14.53
C GLY A 93 6.67 -56.29 -14.61
N TRP A 94 7.05 -57.56 -14.52
CA TRP A 94 8.46 -58.01 -14.48
C TRP A 94 9.07 -58.25 -15.86
N GLY A 95 8.24 -58.32 -16.91
CA GLY A 95 8.66 -58.56 -18.30
C GLY A 95 8.66 -60.05 -18.69
N HIS A 96 8.64 -60.30 -19.99
CA HIS A 96 8.58 -61.63 -20.61
C HIS A 96 9.92 -61.95 -21.28
N ILE A 97 10.32 -63.22 -21.26
CA ILE A 97 11.57 -63.66 -21.90
C ILE A 97 11.47 -63.74 -23.43
N THR A 98 10.26 -63.74 -23.99
CA THR A 98 10.00 -63.78 -25.44
C THR A 98 8.96 -62.73 -25.83
N GLU A 99 9.04 -62.25 -27.08
CA GLU A 99 8.09 -61.27 -27.64
C GLU A 99 6.68 -61.86 -27.72
N GLY A 100 6.55 -63.05 -28.30
CA GLY A 100 5.24 -63.72 -28.43
C GLY A 100 4.56 -63.99 -27.08
N GLY A 101 5.34 -64.32 -26.04
CA GLY A 101 4.78 -64.48 -24.69
C GLY A 101 4.31 -63.16 -24.06
N CYS A 102 4.82 -62.01 -24.51
CA CYS A 102 4.31 -60.70 -24.12
C CYS A 102 3.06 -60.34 -24.94
N GLU A 103 3.08 -60.59 -26.24
CA GLU A 103 1.97 -60.25 -27.14
C GLU A 103 0.71 -61.09 -26.87
N GLU A 104 0.85 -62.30 -26.33
CA GLU A 104 -0.27 -63.12 -25.84
C GLU A 104 -1.01 -62.45 -24.67
N ASP A 105 -0.26 -61.93 -23.70
CA ASP A 105 -0.83 -61.25 -22.52
C ASP A 105 -1.27 -59.80 -22.83
N TYR A 106 -0.61 -59.16 -23.80
CA TYR A 106 -0.79 -57.74 -24.11
C TYR A 106 -0.94 -57.49 -25.62
N PRO A 107 -2.19 -57.57 -26.14
CA PRO A 107 -2.47 -57.41 -27.58
C PRO A 107 -2.20 -56.00 -28.11
N ASN A 108 -2.04 -55.00 -27.22
CA ASN A 108 -1.73 -53.62 -27.59
C ASN A 108 -0.24 -53.40 -27.93
N GLY A 109 0.54 -54.46 -27.96
CA GLY A 109 1.92 -54.49 -28.44
C GLY A 109 2.96 -54.41 -27.34
N CYS A 110 4.12 -54.96 -27.64
CA CYS A 110 5.26 -55.06 -26.72
C CYS A 110 6.48 -54.31 -27.24
N GLU A 111 7.42 -54.02 -26.34
CA GLU A 111 8.71 -53.43 -26.64
C GLU A 111 9.81 -54.12 -25.84
N LYS A 112 11.00 -54.24 -26.45
CA LYS A 112 12.15 -54.87 -25.83
C LYS A 112 12.90 -53.87 -24.95
N CYS A 113 13.13 -54.21 -23.69
CA CYS A 113 14.01 -53.48 -22.79
C CYS A 113 15.04 -54.45 -22.19
N LEU A 114 16.31 -54.21 -22.50
CA LEU A 114 17.42 -55.12 -22.15
C LEU A 114 17.16 -56.54 -22.69
N LEU A 115 17.04 -57.53 -21.80
CA LEU A 115 16.86 -58.95 -22.13
C LEU A 115 15.39 -59.41 -22.06
N LEU A 116 14.45 -58.51 -21.76
CA LEU A 116 13.03 -58.84 -21.54
C LEU A 116 12.11 -57.99 -22.43
N TRP A 117 10.89 -58.46 -22.60
CA TRP A 117 9.81 -57.84 -23.36
C TRP A 117 8.75 -57.31 -22.40
N TYR A 118 8.34 -56.07 -22.57
CA TYR A 118 7.34 -55.42 -21.74
C TYR A 118 6.19 -54.89 -22.61
N PRO A 119 4.96 -54.82 -22.09
CA PRO A 119 3.89 -54.15 -22.81
C PRO A 119 4.22 -52.66 -22.99
N LYS A 120 3.80 -52.09 -24.11
CA LYS A 120 3.95 -50.65 -24.35
C LYS A 120 3.20 -49.85 -23.28
N CYS A 121 3.76 -48.70 -22.91
CA CYS A 121 3.04 -47.77 -22.04
C CYS A 121 1.80 -47.24 -22.76
N GLY A 122 0.73 -47.04 -22.00
CA GLY A 122 -0.50 -46.39 -22.46
C GLY A 122 -0.25 -44.97 -22.97
N THR A 123 -1.23 -44.44 -23.71
CA THR A 123 -1.15 -43.11 -24.34
C THR A 123 -0.76 -42.02 -23.34
N GLY A 124 0.21 -41.19 -23.70
CA GLY A 124 0.71 -40.11 -22.83
C GLY A 124 1.76 -40.53 -21.81
N TYR A 125 2.18 -41.81 -21.80
CA TYR A 125 3.22 -42.34 -20.94
C TYR A 125 4.39 -42.93 -21.72
N TYR A 126 5.58 -42.91 -21.13
CA TYR A 126 6.79 -43.56 -21.64
C TYR A 126 7.45 -44.45 -20.60
N GLY A 127 8.25 -45.39 -21.08
CA GLY A 127 9.04 -46.27 -20.21
C GLY A 127 10.17 -45.50 -19.53
N PHE A 128 10.07 -45.32 -18.22
CA PHE A 128 11.19 -44.90 -17.38
C PHE A 128 11.84 -46.14 -16.78
N GLY A 129 13.01 -46.50 -17.30
CA GLY A 129 13.56 -47.85 -17.11
C GLY A 129 12.73 -48.89 -17.85
N CYS A 130 12.77 -50.15 -17.40
CA CYS A 130 12.08 -51.23 -18.10
C CYS A 130 10.64 -51.46 -17.63
N ASN A 131 10.33 -51.26 -16.35
CA ASN A 131 9.08 -51.72 -15.74
C ASN A 131 8.15 -50.60 -15.26
N VAL A 132 8.51 -49.32 -15.41
CA VAL A 132 7.69 -48.18 -14.95
C VAL A 132 7.27 -47.33 -16.15
N CYS A 133 5.98 -47.03 -16.23
CA CYS A 133 5.44 -46.05 -17.15
C CYS A 133 5.20 -44.73 -16.41
N THR A 134 5.79 -43.64 -16.90
CA THR A 134 5.60 -42.28 -16.37
C THR A 134 5.09 -41.35 -17.47
N ALA A 135 4.32 -40.33 -17.11
CA ALA A 135 3.72 -39.43 -18.09
C ALA A 135 4.77 -38.55 -18.79
N TYR A 136 4.54 -38.24 -20.06
CA TYR A 136 5.34 -37.26 -20.80
C TYR A 136 5.14 -35.86 -20.25
N CYS A 137 6.24 -35.10 -20.15
CA CYS A 137 6.16 -33.67 -19.93
C CYS A 137 5.73 -32.94 -21.22
N PRO A 138 4.94 -31.85 -21.11
CA PRO A 138 4.60 -30.99 -22.24
C PRO A 138 5.81 -30.39 -22.93
N GLU A 139 5.64 -30.00 -24.19
CA GLU A 139 6.69 -29.32 -24.93
C GLU A 139 7.19 -28.06 -24.21
N GLY A 140 8.51 -27.93 -24.18
CA GLY A 140 9.24 -26.83 -23.56
C GLY A 140 9.25 -26.82 -22.03
N THR A 141 8.64 -27.80 -21.36
CA THR A 141 8.88 -28.02 -19.93
C THR A 141 10.09 -28.92 -19.70
N VAL A 142 10.75 -28.76 -18.56
CA VAL A 142 11.91 -29.60 -18.20
C VAL A 142 11.43 -30.77 -17.34
N ASP A 143 11.64 -31.98 -17.83
CA ASP A 143 11.35 -33.20 -17.08
C ASP A 143 12.34 -33.36 -15.92
N THR A 144 11.84 -33.35 -14.69
CA THR A 144 12.63 -33.54 -13.46
C THR A 144 12.29 -34.86 -12.77
N GLY A 145 11.69 -35.80 -13.51
CA GLY A 145 11.34 -37.15 -13.06
C GLY A 145 9.86 -37.26 -12.72
N ALA A 146 9.50 -37.00 -11.46
CA ALA A 146 8.12 -37.05 -10.98
C ALA A 146 7.30 -35.79 -11.34
N SER A 147 7.96 -34.74 -11.81
CA SER A 147 7.32 -33.47 -12.18
C SER A 147 7.98 -32.85 -13.41
N CYS A 148 7.28 -31.88 -13.98
CA CYS A 148 7.76 -31.03 -15.07
C CYS A 148 7.90 -29.61 -14.53
N THR A 149 9.08 -28.99 -14.71
CA THR A 149 9.29 -27.59 -14.34
C THR A 149 8.57 -26.70 -15.35
N LYS A 150 7.80 -25.73 -14.85
CA LYS A 150 7.07 -24.77 -15.70
C LYS A 150 8.04 -23.88 -16.46
N GLN A 151 7.63 -23.51 -17.67
CA GLN A 151 8.23 -22.37 -18.35
C GLN A 151 7.83 -21.08 -17.64
N THR A 152 8.78 -20.16 -17.52
CA THR A 152 8.56 -18.84 -16.94
C THR A 152 9.38 -17.80 -17.65
N TYR A 153 8.93 -16.55 -17.55
CA TYR A 153 9.74 -15.39 -17.91
C TYR A 153 9.36 -14.20 -17.03
N GLY A 154 10.27 -13.25 -16.90
CA GLY A 154 10.04 -12.02 -16.14
C GLY A 154 9.30 -10.99 -16.98
N ARG A 155 8.41 -10.22 -16.34
CA ARG A 155 7.66 -9.11 -16.95
C ARG A 155 8.01 -7.74 -16.33
N GLY A 156 9.19 -7.66 -15.72
CA GLY A 156 9.66 -6.49 -14.98
C GLY A 156 9.29 -6.51 -13.50
N VAL A 157 9.79 -5.52 -12.76
CA VAL A 157 9.59 -5.42 -11.29
C VAL A 157 8.22 -4.86 -10.90
N GLY A 158 7.48 -4.32 -11.87
CA GLY A 158 6.21 -3.63 -11.65
C GLY A 158 6.40 -2.13 -11.47
N SER A 159 5.33 -1.39 -11.73
CA SER A 159 5.22 0.05 -11.48
C SER A 159 4.23 0.30 -10.35
N PRO A 160 4.35 1.40 -9.58
CA PRO A 160 3.42 1.68 -8.50
C PRO A 160 2.02 1.96 -9.05
N LEU A 161 1.00 1.68 -8.23
CA LEU A 161 -0.35 2.17 -8.48
C LEU A 161 -0.37 3.70 -8.52
N ILE A 162 -1.32 4.22 -9.28
CA ILE A 162 -1.57 5.66 -9.42
C ILE A 162 -2.98 6.01 -8.92
N CYS A 163 -3.22 7.32 -8.89
CA CYS A 163 -4.54 7.84 -8.60
C CYS A 163 -5.49 7.66 -9.78
N ALA A 164 -6.77 7.44 -9.44
CA ALA A 164 -7.82 7.48 -10.43
C ALA A 164 -7.86 8.82 -11.16
N LYS A 165 -8.35 8.80 -12.41
CA LYS A 165 -8.41 9.99 -13.25
C LYS A 165 -9.16 11.13 -12.55
N GLY A 166 -8.51 12.28 -12.49
CA GLY A 166 -9.08 13.50 -11.89
C GLY A 166 -8.78 13.67 -10.40
N LEU A 167 -8.02 12.77 -9.78
CA LEU A 167 -7.50 12.93 -8.42
C LEU A 167 -6.04 13.37 -8.43
N GLU A 168 -5.64 14.05 -7.37
CA GLU A 168 -4.27 14.53 -7.13
C GLU A 168 -3.55 13.60 -6.15
N TYR A 169 -2.35 13.15 -6.50
CA TYR A 169 -1.52 12.30 -5.66
C TYR A 169 -0.77 13.13 -4.61
N ASP A 170 -0.84 12.72 -3.35
CA ASP A 170 0.00 13.24 -2.27
C ASP A 170 0.30 12.13 -1.24
N ALA A 171 1.59 11.89 -1.00
CA ALA A 171 2.12 10.97 0.02
C ALA A 171 1.44 9.58 0.09
N GLY A 172 1.12 8.97 -1.04
CA GLY A 172 0.53 7.62 -1.12
C GLY A 172 -1.00 7.59 -1.14
N LEU A 173 -1.64 8.75 -1.06
CA LEU A 173 -3.09 8.92 -1.13
C LEU A 173 -3.47 9.82 -2.30
N CYS A 174 -4.74 9.73 -2.68
CA CYS A 174 -5.35 10.44 -3.79
C CYS A 174 -6.46 11.32 -3.26
N TYR A 175 -6.43 12.59 -3.63
CA TYR A 175 -7.33 13.62 -3.13
C TYR A 175 -8.10 14.27 -4.27
N ASN A 176 -9.22 14.91 -3.95
CA ASN A 176 -9.84 15.82 -4.90
C ASN A 176 -8.91 17.00 -5.16
N PRO A 177 -8.81 17.49 -6.41
CA PRO A 177 -8.04 18.69 -6.71
C PRO A 177 -8.57 19.89 -5.92
N CYS A 178 -7.68 20.81 -5.57
CA CYS A 178 -8.08 22.06 -4.95
C CYS A 178 -8.74 23.00 -5.97
N GLU A 179 -9.80 23.69 -5.54
CA GLU A 179 -10.44 24.80 -6.23
C GLU A 179 -9.55 26.06 -6.24
N GLY A 180 -9.64 26.83 -7.33
CA GLY A 180 -8.95 28.11 -7.46
C GLY A 180 -7.43 27.98 -7.45
N ASN A 181 -6.77 28.83 -6.67
CA ASN A 181 -5.30 28.88 -6.55
C ASN A 181 -4.79 28.21 -5.26
N TYR A 182 -5.63 27.43 -4.58
CA TYR A 182 -5.22 26.71 -3.38
C TYR A 182 -4.28 25.56 -3.74
N ASN A 183 -3.28 25.34 -2.89
CA ASN A 183 -2.32 24.24 -3.03
C ASN A 183 -2.67 23.11 -2.08
N GLY A 184 -2.70 21.89 -2.60
CA GLY A 184 -2.94 20.69 -1.82
C GLY A 184 -1.76 20.28 -0.95
N VAL A 185 -2.00 20.04 0.33
CA VAL A 185 -1.07 19.28 1.18
C VAL A 185 -1.90 18.30 2.00
N GLY A 186 -1.83 17.02 1.64
CA GLY A 186 -2.63 15.93 2.17
C GLY A 186 -4.13 16.24 2.07
N PRO A 187 -4.90 16.19 3.18
CA PRO A 187 -6.35 16.37 3.16
C PRO A 187 -6.80 17.85 3.12
N VAL A 188 -5.88 18.81 3.08
CA VAL A 188 -6.18 20.23 3.20
C VAL A 188 -5.70 20.99 1.97
N CYS A 189 -6.55 21.88 1.45
CA CYS A 189 -6.22 22.89 0.48
C CYS A 189 -5.80 24.17 1.20
N TRP A 190 -4.61 24.70 0.88
CA TRP A 190 -4.02 25.88 1.51
C TRP A 190 -3.87 27.03 0.53
N ASP A 191 -4.35 28.22 0.91
CA ASP A 191 -4.08 29.42 0.13
C ASP A 191 -2.67 29.96 0.38
N SER A 192 -2.19 30.81 -0.51
CA SER A 192 -0.96 31.58 -0.30
C SER A 192 -1.15 32.62 0.81
N CYS A 193 -0.04 32.99 1.46
CA CYS A 193 -0.08 34.13 2.38
C CYS A 193 -0.33 35.44 1.61
N PRO A 194 -1.01 36.42 2.25
CA PRO A 194 -1.15 37.76 1.68
C PRO A 194 0.21 38.39 1.36
N GLU A 195 0.21 39.35 0.44
CA GLU A 195 1.42 40.07 0.06
C GLU A 195 2.08 40.73 1.29
N GLY A 196 3.40 40.61 1.39
CA GLY A 196 4.18 41.14 2.52
C GLY A 196 4.24 40.23 3.75
N LYS A 197 3.53 39.10 3.79
CA LYS A 197 3.63 38.10 4.87
C LYS A 197 4.51 36.91 4.48
N PHE A 198 5.22 36.36 5.45
CA PHE A 198 6.02 35.15 5.35
C PHE A 198 5.18 33.90 5.68
N GLY A 199 5.25 32.87 4.84
CA GLY A 199 4.54 31.61 5.06
C GLY A 199 5.27 30.71 6.06
N CYS A 200 4.67 30.49 7.23
CA CYS A 200 5.16 29.65 8.32
C CYS A 200 4.22 28.45 8.52
N GLY A 201 4.29 27.45 7.63
CA GLY A 201 3.39 26.31 7.66
C GLY A 201 1.92 26.73 7.50
N ALA A 202 1.12 26.56 8.55
CA ALA A 202 -0.29 26.95 8.59
C ALA A 202 -0.53 28.43 8.91
N LEU A 203 0.53 29.17 9.30
CA LEU A 203 0.49 30.58 9.67
C LEU A 203 1.10 31.47 8.58
N CYS A 204 0.69 32.72 8.55
CA CYS A 204 1.34 33.82 7.84
C CYS A 204 1.82 34.85 8.86
N LEU A 205 3.12 35.03 8.97
CA LEU A 205 3.78 35.91 9.94
C LEU A 205 4.45 37.08 9.22
N ASP A 206 4.99 38.06 9.94
CA ASP A 206 5.62 39.23 9.30
C ASP A 206 7.04 38.94 8.80
N SER A 207 7.71 37.93 9.36
CA SER A 207 9.06 37.54 8.93
C SER A 207 9.40 36.07 9.21
N GLU A 208 10.53 35.62 8.65
CA GLU A 208 11.11 34.32 8.97
C GLU A 208 11.55 34.22 10.44
N GLY A 209 12.05 35.32 11.03
CA GLY A 209 12.48 35.34 12.42
C GLY A 209 11.34 35.04 13.39
N GLU A 210 10.19 35.67 13.17
CA GLU A 210 8.97 35.38 13.95
C GLU A 210 8.51 33.93 13.77
N CYS A 211 8.67 33.35 12.58
CA CYS A 211 8.35 31.94 12.35
C CYS A 211 9.22 31.01 13.20
N VAL A 212 10.52 31.30 13.27
CA VAL A 212 11.44 30.51 14.10
C VAL A 212 11.10 30.67 15.58
N GLU A 213 10.82 31.89 16.04
CA GLU A 213 10.47 32.16 17.44
C GLU A 213 9.16 31.46 17.84
N GLU A 214 8.10 31.58 17.05
CA GLU A 214 6.81 30.91 17.30
C GLU A 214 6.98 29.38 17.29
N MET A 215 7.67 28.82 16.29
CA MET A 215 7.89 27.37 16.23
C MET A 215 8.77 26.85 17.37
N PHE A 216 9.75 27.66 17.82
CA PHE A 216 10.62 27.31 18.93
C PHE A 216 9.87 27.41 20.28
N SER A 217 9.02 28.42 20.46
CA SER A 217 8.15 28.57 21.65
C SER A 217 7.27 27.33 21.82
N ILE A 218 6.50 27.01 20.78
CA ILE A 218 5.62 25.83 20.77
C ILE A 218 6.44 24.55 21.02
N GLY A 219 7.57 24.39 20.32
CA GLY A 219 8.43 23.22 20.46
C GLY A 219 9.02 23.06 21.86
N GLN A 220 9.42 24.17 22.49
CA GLN A 220 9.95 24.18 23.84
C GLN A 220 8.89 23.83 24.88
N GLU A 221 7.68 24.39 24.77
CA GLU A 221 6.58 24.09 25.69
C GLU A 221 6.16 22.62 25.62
N VAL A 222 6.00 22.09 24.40
CA VAL A 222 5.70 20.67 24.20
C VAL A 222 6.86 19.79 24.69
N GLY A 223 8.11 20.17 24.43
CA GLY A 223 9.28 19.44 24.88
C GLY A 223 9.40 19.36 26.40
N LEU A 224 9.13 20.47 27.10
CA LEU A 224 9.09 20.52 28.56
C LEU A 224 7.97 19.63 29.11
N ALA A 225 6.77 19.68 28.50
CA ALA A 225 5.66 18.84 28.90
C ALA A 225 5.98 17.34 28.76
N VAL A 226 6.63 16.94 27.66
CA VAL A 226 7.06 15.55 27.44
C VAL A 226 8.09 15.11 28.49
N ALA A 227 9.05 15.98 28.82
CA ALA A 227 10.05 15.68 29.84
C ALA A 227 9.41 15.50 31.23
N GLU A 228 8.49 16.39 31.61
CA GLU A 228 7.77 16.32 32.89
C GLU A 228 6.92 15.04 32.99
N ILE A 229 6.21 14.66 31.93
CA ILE A 229 5.44 13.41 31.87
C ILE A 229 6.34 12.17 31.96
N ALA A 230 7.56 12.23 31.41
CA ALA A 230 8.50 11.12 31.49
C ALA A 230 9.05 10.92 32.91
N GLU A 231 9.13 11.99 33.71
CA GLU A 231 9.53 11.94 35.12
C GLU A 231 8.39 11.43 36.02
N ASP A 232 7.16 11.92 35.83
CA ASP A 232 5.96 11.41 36.52
C ASP A 232 4.77 11.19 35.57
N PRO A 233 4.56 9.94 35.11
CA PRO A 233 3.46 9.62 34.20
C PRO A 233 2.06 9.82 34.80
N TYR A 234 1.90 9.85 36.13
CA TYR A 234 0.58 9.99 36.76
C TYR A 234 0.05 11.42 36.69
N ASP A 235 0.94 12.42 36.55
CA ASP A 235 0.58 13.84 36.45
C ASP A 235 0.28 14.28 35.01
N ALA A 236 0.42 13.39 34.03
CA ALA A 236 0.21 13.70 32.61
C ALA A 236 -1.10 14.45 32.30
N PRO A 237 -2.26 14.13 32.89
CA PRO A 237 -3.48 14.90 32.65
C PRO A 237 -3.36 16.37 33.09
N ALA A 238 -2.70 16.64 34.22
CA ALA A 238 -2.53 18.01 34.73
C ALA A 238 -1.52 18.79 33.88
N VAL A 239 -0.39 18.16 33.55
CA VAL A 239 0.65 18.74 32.68
C VAL A 239 0.06 19.11 31.32
N LEU A 240 -0.69 18.21 30.68
CA LEU A 240 -1.32 18.47 29.38
C LEU A 240 -2.30 19.65 29.42
N ILE A 241 -3.10 19.76 30.48
CA ILE A 241 -4.03 20.90 30.63
C ILE A 241 -3.24 22.21 30.74
N GLU A 242 -2.16 22.22 31.52
CA GLU A 242 -1.32 23.41 31.67
C GLU A 242 -0.60 23.77 30.35
N THR A 243 -0.06 22.79 29.62
CA THR A 243 0.56 23.01 28.31
C THR A 243 -0.43 23.58 27.31
N VAL A 244 -1.66 23.05 27.25
CA VAL A 244 -2.70 23.60 26.37
C VAL A 244 -3.06 25.03 26.78
N ALA A 245 -3.13 25.32 28.08
CA ALA A 245 -3.40 26.67 28.57
C ALA A 245 -2.30 27.67 28.20
N LYS A 246 -1.03 27.24 28.18
CA LYS A 246 0.13 28.05 27.77
C LYS A 246 0.17 28.30 26.26
N LEU A 247 -0.16 27.29 25.46
CA LEU A 247 -0.20 27.40 23.98
C LEU A 247 -1.45 28.10 23.45
N ALA A 248 -2.55 28.12 24.20
CA ALA A 248 -3.83 28.67 23.74
C ALA A 248 -3.73 30.11 23.17
N PRO A 249 -3.01 31.07 23.79
CA PRO A 249 -2.87 32.42 23.25
C PRO A 249 -2.14 32.46 21.90
N GLU A 250 -1.17 31.58 21.68
CA GLU A 250 -0.41 31.51 20.42
C GLU A 250 -1.28 31.00 19.26
N LEU A 251 -2.31 30.21 19.55
CA LEU A 251 -3.23 29.64 18.55
C LEU A 251 -4.44 30.54 18.26
N VAL A 252 -4.75 31.50 19.13
CA VAL A 252 -5.84 32.48 18.93
C VAL A 252 -5.37 33.59 18.00
N LYS A 253 -5.10 33.24 16.74
CA LYS A 253 -4.80 34.18 15.65
C LYS A 253 -6.01 34.34 14.72
N PRO A 254 -6.21 35.49 14.07
CA PRO A 254 -7.29 35.67 13.10
C PRO A 254 -6.99 34.87 11.81
N MET A 255 -8.02 34.61 11.00
CA MET A 255 -7.82 34.15 9.63
C MET A 255 -7.24 35.29 8.77
N CYS A 256 -6.30 34.99 7.88
CA CYS A 256 -5.83 35.99 6.92
C CYS A 256 -6.96 36.33 5.95
N TYR A 257 -7.13 37.62 5.66
CA TYR A 257 -8.03 38.08 4.60
C TYR A 257 -7.23 38.28 3.33
N VAL A 258 -7.66 37.63 2.25
CA VAL A 258 -7.12 37.85 0.91
C VAL A 258 -7.95 38.97 0.29
N THR A 259 -7.36 40.14 0.09
CA THR A 259 -8.01 41.21 -0.67
C THR A 259 -7.94 40.84 -2.15
N PHE A 260 -9.11 40.58 -2.76
CA PHE A 260 -9.28 40.36 -4.20
C PHE A 260 -9.20 41.67 -4.99
#